data_AF-A0A936CRB5-F1
#
_entry.id   AF-A0A936CRB5-F1
#
_cell.length_a   1.000
_cell.length_b   1.000
_cell.length_c   1.000
_cell.angle_alpha   90.00
_cell.angle_beta   90.00
_cell.angle_gamma   90.00
#
_symmetry.space_group_name_H-M   'P 1'
#
loop_
_entity.id
_entity.type
_entity.pdbx_description
1 polymer ?
#
loop_
_entity_poly.entity_id
_entity_poly.type
_entity_poly.pdbx_seq_one_letter_code
_entity_poly.pdbx_strand_id
1 'polypeptide(L)'
;MNGGRRDGEGFVRNVLARTSGSPCGRAETLLPDLTDGVLADLDRQLVQAHLEHCGPCRALAVAMGWASPVLPQLAVVDPGEAFTAAVLGRTSRRQRLELASPSARPGGLAGLMDRVGRWWTERILVPGFAPRVAYVATVVLVLLTSVPGAPLRGVPGAALQLMTAGPAALPGTAGASRWLDAQAAQGQAVVAGQWDGVAADLQARGARSAPAREQIAAHAAAAWRNLEDRRLSEAGMEGLGALDASRRAWTLWWNDKEQTTGE
;
A
#
# COMPACT_ATOMS: atom_id res chain seq x y z
N MET A 1 23.71 24.34 -33.83
CA MET A 1 23.87 23.97 -32.41
C MET A 1 22.61 24.40 -31.65
N ASN A 2 21.64 23.49 -31.46
CA ASN A 2 20.40 23.76 -30.69
C ASN A 2 19.87 22.49 -29.98
N GLY A 3 20.73 21.49 -29.77
CA GLY A 3 20.35 20.15 -29.28
C GLY A 3 20.18 20.05 -27.76
N GLY A 4 20.93 20.80 -26.95
CA GLY A 4 20.99 20.57 -25.50
C GLY A 4 19.81 21.09 -24.66
N ARG A 5 18.91 21.91 -25.22
CA ARG A 5 17.80 22.52 -24.43
C ARG A 5 16.58 21.60 -24.30
N ARG A 6 16.40 20.64 -25.22
CA ARG A 6 15.25 19.71 -25.21
C ARG A 6 15.37 18.62 -24.14
N ASP A 7 16.59 18.25 -23.77
CA ASP A 7 16.83 17.18 -22.78
C ASP A 7 16.51 17.63 -21.35
N GLY A 8 16.71 18.92 -21.04
CA GLY A 8 16.41 19.51 -19.74
C GLY A 8 14.91 19.59 -19.43
N GLU A 9 14.09 19.98 -20.40
CA GLU A 9 12.62 20.08 -20.22
C GLU A 9 11.97 18.72 -20.00
N GLY A 10 12.47 17.68 -20.69
CA GLY A 10 12.03 16.30 -20.50
C GLY A 10 12.34 15.79 -19.10
N PHE A 11 13.57 16.03 -18.61
CA PHE A 11 13.99 15.63 -17.26
C PHE A 11 13.16 16.32 -16.17
N VAL A 12 13.00 17.64 -16.23
CA VAL A 12 12.21 18.40 -15.25
C VAL A 12 10.76 17.92 -15.23
N ARG A 13 10.16 17.69 -16.41
CA ARG A 13 8.80 17.15 -16.51
C ARG A 13 8.68 15.78 -15.86
N ASN A 14 9.68 14.92 -16.04
CA ASN A 14 9.69 13.56 -15.50
C ASN A 14 9.89 13.54 -13.97
N VAL A 15 10.80 14.37 -13.45
CA VAL A 15 10.99 14.56 -12.00
C VAL A 15 9.71 15.09 -11.37
N LEU A 16 9.11 16.15 -11.92
CA LEU A 16 7.86 16.71 -11.41
C LEU A 16 6.70 15.71 -11.48
N ALA A 17 6.58 14.94 -12.56
CA ALA A 17 5.54 13.90 -12.64
C ALA A 17 5.71 12.84 -11.53
N ARG A 18 6.96 12.54 -11.15
CA ARG A 18 7.29 11.51 -10.15
C ARG A 18 7.18 12.01 -8.71
N THR A 19 7.50 13.28 -8.45
CA THR A 19 7.50 13.85 -7.09
C THR A 19 6.18 14.52 -6.72
N SER A 20 5.50 15.11 -7.70
CA SER A 20 4.25 15.87 -7.50
C SER A 20 3.00 15.17 -8.03
N GLY A 21 3.17 13.97 -8.62
CA GLY A 21 2.10 13.27 -9.31
C GLY A 21 1.77 13.90 -10.66
N SER A 22 0.78 13.34 -11.36
CA SER A 22 0.27 13.96 -12.58
C SER A 22 -0.51 15.24 -12.20
N PRO A 23 -0.30 16.36 -12.92
CA PRO A 23 -1.05 17.58 -12.66
C PRO A 23 -2.56 17.37 -12.80
N CYS A 24 -2.98 16.45 -13.67
CA CYS A 24 -4.39 16.05 -13.80
C CYS A 24 -4.92 15.38 -12.53
N GLY A 25 -4.20 14.43 -11.94
CA GLY A 25 -4.64 13.76 -10.72
C GLY A 25 -4.74 14.71 -9.53
N ARG A 26 -3.81 15.67 -9.43
CA ARG A 26 -3.91 16.74 -8.44
C ARG A 26 -5.10 17.66 -8.70
N ALA A 27 -5.32 18.09 -9.95
CA ALA A 27 -6.47 18.93 -10.30
C ALA A 27 -7.80 18.21 -10.03
N GLU A 28 -7.92 16.92 -10.38
CA GLU A 28 -9.09 16.08 -10.10
C GLU A 28 -9.42 15.99 -8.61
N THR A 29 -8.38 15.91 -7.77
CA THR A 29 -8.55 15.87 -6.31
C THR A 29 -9.03 17.22 -5.74
N LEU A 30 -8.65 18.34 -6.36
CA LEU A 30 -8.97 19.71 -5.90
C LEU A 30 -10.22 20.31 -6.55
N LEU A 31 -10.77 19.68 -7.60
CA LEU A 31 -11.96 20.14 -8.31
C LEU A 31 -13.24 20.21 -7.46
N PRO A 32 -13.52 19.28 -6.50
CA PRO A 32 -14.64 19.43 -5.57
C PRO A 32 -14.53 20.72 -4.76
N ASP A 33 -13.39 20.96 -4.13
CA ASP A 33 -13.14 22.14 -3.31
C ASP A 33 -13.21 23.44 -4.12
N LEU A 34 -12.80 23.40 -5.40
CA LEU A 34 -12.97 24.52 -6.32
C LEU A 34 -14.46 24.78 -6.61
N THR A 35 -15.24 23.73 -6.83
CA THR A 35 -16.68 23.80 -7.12
C THR A 35 -17.46 24.34 -5.91
N ASP A 36 -17.06 23.94 -4.71
CA ASP A 36 -17.67 24.37 -3.45
C ASP A 36 -17.17 25.75 -2.97
N GLY A 37 -16.19 26.34 -3.67
CA GLY A 37 -15.64 27.66 -3.36
C GLY A 37 -14.75 27.71 -2.11
N VAL A 38 -14.32 26.56 -1.59
CA VAL A 38 -13.51 26.43 -0.36
C VAL A 38 -12.01 26.34 -0.62
N LEU A 39 -11.61 26.24 -1.90
CA LEU A 39 -10.20 26.12 -2.29
C LEU A 39 -9.41 27.41 -2.00
N ALA A 40 -8.24 27.28 -1.39
CA ALA A 40 -7.33 28.39 -1.10
C ALA A 40 -6.85 29.11 -2.38
N ASP A 41 -6.53 30.40 -2.28
CA ASP A 41 -6.27 31.25 -3.45
C ASP A 41 -5.12 30.74 -4.35
N LEU A 42 -4.05 30.21 -3.76
CA LEU A 42 -2.93 29.65 -4.53
C LEU A 42 -3.35 28.39 -5.30
N ASP A 43 -4.00 27.43 -4.64
CA ASP A 43 -4.45 26.20 -5.30
C ASP A 43 -5.54 26.50 -6.34
N ARG A 44 -6.40 27.48 -6.08
CA ARG A 44 -7.39 27.98 -7.07
C ARG A 44 -6.71 28.47 -8.34
N GLN A 45 -5.67 29.31 -8.23
CA GLN A 45 -4.92 29.80 -9.39
C GLN A 45 -4.26 28.66 -10.15
N LEU A 46 -3.67 27.69 -9.45
CA LEU A 46 -3.02 26.53 -10.07
C LEU A 46 -4.01 25.64 -10.83
N VAL A 47 -5.17 25.35 -10.23
CA VAL A 47 -6.21 24.56 -10.90
C VAL A 47 -6.79 25.33 -12.09
N GLN A 48 -7.07 26.64 -11.96
CA GLN A 48 -7.54 27.46 -13.08
C GLN A 48 -6.57 27.46 -14.26
N ALA A 49 -5.28 27.70 -14.01
CA ALA A 49 -4.24 27.64 -15.04
C ALA A 49 -4.18 26.24 -15.71
N HIS A 50 -4.42 25.17 -14.96
CA HIS A 50 -4.50 23.82 -15.54
C HIS A 50 -5.75 23.63 -16.42
N LEU A 51 -6.92 24.09 -15.97
CA LEU A 51 -8.18 23.99 -16.72
C LEU A 51 -8.15 24.76 -18.06
N GLU A 52 -7.37 25.84 -18.14
CA GLU A 52 -7.12 26.58 -19.39
C GLU A 52 -6.40 25.74 -20.46
N HIS A 53 -5.64 24.71 -20.04
CA HIS A 53 -4.77 23.94 -20.94
C HIS A 53 -5.15 22.45 -21.02
N CYS A 54 -6.02 21.95 -20.15
CA CYS A 54 -6.42 20.54 -20.09
C CYS A 54 -7.92 20.35 -20.37
N GLY A 55 -8.24 19.88 -21.59
CA GLY A 55 -9.61 19.61 -22.03
C GLY A 55 -10.39 18.62 -21.14
N PRO A 56 -9.83 17.45 -20.78
CA PRO A 56 -10.50 16.48 -19.90
C PRO A 56 -10.85 17.05 -18.52
N CYS A 57 -9.91 17.71 -17.85
CA CYS A 57 -10.16 18.32 -16.53
C CYS A 57 -11.20 19.45 -16.62
N ARG A 58 -11.21 20.23 -17.72
CA ARG A 58 -12.25 21.23 -17.98
C ARG A 58 -13.63 20.61 -18.12
N ALA A 59 -13.75 19.51 -18.89
CA ALA A 59 -15.02 18.80 -19.05
C ALA A 59 -15.54 18.28 -17.70
N LEU A 60 -14.66 17.75 -16.86
CA LEU A 60 -15.01 17.32 -15.50
C LEU A 60 -15.48 18.50 -14.63
N ALA A 61 -14.76 19.62 -14.64
CA ALA A 61 -15.14 20.82 -13.89
C ALA A 61 -16.53 21.33 -14.29
N VAL A 62 -16.84 21.34 -15.58
CA VAL A 62 -18.16 21.71 -16.10
C VAL A 62 -19.23 20.73 -15.63
N ALA A 63 -18.97 19.42 -15.70
CA ALA A 63 -19.91 18.41 -15.22
C ALA A 63 -20.20 18.54 -13.72
N MET A 64 -19.17 18.82 -12.90
CA MET A 64 -19.32 19.05 -11.46
C MET A 64 -20.10 20.33 -11.16
N GLY A 65 -19.80 21.43 -11.85
CA GLY A 65 -20.54 22.69 -11.73
C GLY A 65 -22.01 22.54 -12.11
N TRP A 66 -22.32 21.72 -13.13
CA TRP A 66 -23.70 21.40 -13.50
C TRP A 66 -24.41 20.52 -12.46
N ALA A 67 -23.70 19.55 -11.86
CA ALA A 67 -24.26 18.65 -10.87
C ALA A 67 -24.53 19.32 -9.52
N SER A 68 -23.71 20.29 -9.12
CA SER A 68 -23.77 20.97 -7.81
C SER A 68 -25.18 21.49 -7.44
N PRO A 69 -25.92 22.21 -8.30
CA PRO A 69 -27.28 22.65 -7.97
C PRO A 69 -28.34 21.53 -8.06
N VAL A 70 -28.08 20.46 -8.82
CA VAL A 70 -29.05 19.37 -9.07
C VAL A 70 -29.04 18.34 -7.93
N LEU A 71 -27.85 18.01 -7.39
CA LEU A 71 -27.70 16.98 -6.36
C LEU A 71 -28.49 17.27 -5.07
N PRO A 72 -28.51 18.50 -4.52
CA PRO A 72 -29.32 18.81 -3.35
C PRO A 72 -30.83 18.65 -3.61
N GLN A 73 -31.29 18.93 -4.83
CA GLN A 73 -32.70 18.76 -5.19
C GLN A 73 -33.10 17.29 -5.26
N LEU A 74 -32.18 16.43 -5.71
CA LEU A 74 -32.38 14.98 -5.71
C LEU A 74 -32.39 14.40 -4.29
N ALA A 75 -31.64 15.00 -3.34
CA ALA A 75 -31.61 14.53 -1.96
C ALA A 75 -32.95 14.71 -1.21
N VAL A 76 -33.83 15.60 -1.69
CA VAL A 76 -35.15 15.83 -1.11
C VAL A 76 -36.17 14.78 -1.56
N VAL A 77 -35.92 14.13 -2.69
CA VAL A 77 -36.83 13.09 -3.22
C VAL A 77 -36.50 11.77 -2.53
N ASP A 78 -37.37 11.33 -1.61
CA ASP A 78 -37.35 9.95 -1.12
C ASP A 78 -37.80 9.02 -2.26
N PRO A 79 -36.90 8.18 -2.81
CA PRO A 79 -37.26 7.27 -3.90
C PRO A 79 -38.09 6.07 -3.41
N GLY A 80 -38.29 5.94 -2.09
CA GLY A 80 -39.03 4.87 -1.45
C GLY A 80 -38.21 3.60 -1.21
N GLU A 81 -38.73 2.75 -0.32
CA GLU A 81 -38.08 1.50 0.09
C GLU A 81 -37.85 0.54 -1.08
N ALA A 82 -38.79 0.47 -2.03
CA ALA A 82 -38.71 -0.43 -3.17
C ALA A 82 -37.52 -0.11 -4.10
N PHE A 83 -37.28 1.18 -4.38
CA PHE A 83 -36.14 1.61 -5.18
C PHE A 83 -34.83 1.33 -4.44
N THR A 84 -34.76 1.67 -3.15
CA THR A 84 -33.60 1.43 -2.31
C THR A 84 -33.25 -0.07 -2.27
N ALA A 85 -34.24 -0.94 -2.08
CA ALA A 85 -34.06 -2.39 -2.12
C ALA A 85 -33.58 -2.88 -3.50
N ALA A 86 -34.07 -2.31 -4.59
CA ALA A 86 -33.64 -2.67 -5.95
C ALA A 86 -32.18 -2.26 -6.24
N VAL A 87 -31.77 -1.05 -5.82
CA VAL A 87 -30.39 -0.57 -5.96
C VAL A 87 -29.46 -1.44 -5.12
N LEU A 88 -29.76 -1.62 -3.84
CA LEU A 88 -28.99 -2.50 -2.95
C LEU A 88 -28.93 -3.92 -3.50
N GLY A 89 -30.03 -4.44 -4.03
CA GLY A 89 -30.07 -5.76 -4.66
C GLY A 89 -29.12 -5.88 -5.87
N ARG A 90 -28.99 -4.83 -6.70
CA ARG A 90 -28.07 -4.84 -7.85
C ARG A 90 -26.61 -4.61 -7.46
N THR A 91 -26.34 -3.66 -6.58
CA THR A 91 -24.97 -3.31 -6.18
C THR A 91 -24.35 -4.36 -5.26
N SER A 92 -25.12 -4.89 -4.30
CA SER A 92 -24.64 -5.95 -3.41
C SER A 92 -24.47 -7.30 -4.10
N ARG A 93 -25.32 -7.64 -5.09
CA ARG A 93 -25.19 -8.91 -5.84
C ARG A 93 -23.94 -8.94 -6.70
N ARG A 94 -23.52 -7.81 -7.28
CA ARG A 94 -22.28 -7.73 -8.07
C ARG A 94 -21.06 -8.03 -7.20
N GLN A 95 -21.00 -7.43 -6.01
CA GLN A 95 -19.97 -7.71 -5.02
C GLN A 95 -20.04 -9.16 -4.51
N ARG A 96 -21.25 -9.71 -4.34
CA ARG A 96 -21.43 -11.11 -3.91
C ARG A 96 -21.02 -12.12 -4.98
N LEU A 97 -21.26 -11.85 -6.26
CA LEU A 97 -20.86 -12.72 -7.38
C LEU A 97 -19.34 -12.75 -7.57
N GLU A 98 -18.64 -11.62 -7.37
CA GLU A 98 -17.17 -11.59 -7.37
C GLU A 98 -16.57 -12.36 -6.18
N LEU A 99 -17.27 -12.39 -5.03
CA LEU A 99 -16.84 -13.10 -3.82
C LEU A 99 -17.28 -14.58 -3.74
N ALA A 100 -18.23 -14.98 -4.59
CA ALA A 100 -18.85 -16.31 -4.56
C ALA A 100 -18.17 -17.34 -5.46
N SER A 101 -17.05 -17.02 -6.13
CA SER A 101 -16.26 -18.05 -6.81
C SER A 101 -15.58 -18.96 -5.77
N PRO A 102 -16.06 -20.20 -5.54
CA PRO A 102 -15.64 -21.01 -4.39
C PRO A 102 -14.28 -21.69 -4.60
N SER A 103 -13.74 -21.67 -5.82
CA SER A 103 -12.53 -22.39 -6.22
C SER A 103 -11.21 -21.64 -5.99
N ALA A 104 -11.24 -20.40 -5.50
CA ALA A 104 -10.04 -19.57 -5.33
C ALA A 104 -9.88 -19.01 -3.91
N ARG A 105 -10.33 -19.73 -2.87
CA ARG A 105 -9.99 -19.38 -1.48
C ARG A 105 -8.72 -20.12 -1.09
N PRO A 106 -7.53 -19.47 -1.12
CA PRO A 106 -6.33 -20.12 -0.62
C PRO A 106 -6.54 -20.50 0.84
N GLY A 107 -6.45 -21.80 1.14
CA GLY A 107 -6.45 -22.29 2.50
C GLY A 107 -5.20 -21.82 3.26
N GLY A 108 -5.25 -21.82 4.59
CA GLY A 108 -4.10 -21.51 5.45
C GLY A 108 -3.86 -20.02 5.71
N LEU A 109 -2.63 -19.68 6.12
CA LEU A 109 -2.21 -18.33 6.52
C LEU A 109 -2.38 -17.30 5.39
N ALA A 110 -2.22 -17.69 4.12
CA ALA A 110 -2.42 -16.82 2.98
C ALA A 110 -3.88 -16.31 2.88
N GLY A 111 -4.86 -17.18 3.10
CA GLY A 111 -6.27 -16.79 3.14
C GLY A 111 -6.66 -16.00 4.40
N LEU A 112 -5.90 -16.12 5.49
CA LEU A 112 -6.05 -15.23 6.66
C LEU A 112 -5.58 -13.82 6.30
N MET A 113 -4.39 -13.68 5.72
CA MET A 113 -3.82 -12.37 5.35
C MET A 113 -4.66 -11.65 4.30
N ASP A 114 -5.20 -12.38 3.32
CA ASP A 114 -6.09 -11.79 2.31
C ASP A 114 -7.42 -11.29 2.91
N ARG A 115 -7.93 -11.97 3.95
CA ARG A 115 -9.10 -11.51 4.72
C ARG A 115 -8.76 -10.30 5.59
N VAL A 116 -7.61 -10.31 6.25
CA VAL A 116 -7.13 -9.19 7.06
C VAL A 116 -6.90 -7.97 6.17
N GLY A 117 -6.32 -8.15 4.99
CA GLY A 117 -6.08 -7.09 4.01
C GLY A 117 -7.39 -6.44 3.54
N ARG A 118 -8.36 -7.24 3.08
CA ARG A 118 -9.67 -6.70 2.67
C ARG A 118 -10.41 -6.00 3.79
N TRP A 119 -10.41 -6.60 4.99
CA TRP A 119 -10.98 -5.96 6.19
C TRP A 119 -10.30 -4.63 6.49
N TRP A 120 -8.97 -4.56 6.34
CA TRP A 120 -8.19 -3.33 6.51
C TRP A 120 -8.59 -2.27 5.50
N THR A 121 -8.68 -2.61 4.21
CA THR A 121 -9.05 -1.66 3.15
C THR A 121 -10.46 -1.09 3.35
N GLU A 122 -11.41 -1.92 3.78
CA GLU A 122 -12.77 -1.47 4.09
C GLU A 122 -12.82 -0.58 5.34
N ARG A 123 -11.99 -0.87 6.35
CA ARG A 123 -12.03 -0.15 7.63
C ARG A 123 -11.18 1.11 7.68
N ILE A 124 -10.15 1.24 6.85
CA ILE A 124 -9.27 2.42 6.86
C ILE A 124 -10.00 3.70 6.47
N LEU A 125 -11.11 3.57 5.71
CA LEU A 125 -11.93 4.68 5.26
C LEU A 125 -12.98 5.13 6.29
N VAL A 126 -13.14 4.41 7.40
CA VAL A 126 -14.15 4.77 8.42
C VAL A 126 -13.60 5.87 9.34
N PRO A 127 -14.26 7.04 9.46
CA PRO A 127 -13.85 8.08 10.40
C PRO A 127 -13.87 7.52 11.84
N GLY A 128 -12.71 7.54 12.49
CA GLY A 128 -12.51 6.94 13.83
C GLY A 128 -11.74 5.61 13.85
N PHE A 129 -11.25 5.13 12.70
CA PHE A 129 -10.41 3.93 12.63
C PHE A 129 -9.06 4.11 13.34
N ALA A 130 -8.35 5.20 13.03
CA ALA A 130 -7.01 5.48 13.58
C ALA A 130 -6.92 5.38 15.12
N PRO A 131 -7.77 6.04 15.93
CA PRO A 131 -7.68 5.93 17.38
C PRO A 131 -7.97 4.52 17.91
N ARG A 132 -8.85 3.75 17.25
CA ARG A 132 -9.16 2.36 17.65
C ARG A 132 -8.00 1.41 17.35
N VAL A 133 -7.36 1.56 16.20
CA VAL A 133 -6.18 0.77 15.84
C VAL A 133 -5.00 1.11 16.74
N ALA A 134 -4.78 2.40 17.00
CA ALA A 134 -3.76 2.83 17.95
C ALA A 134 -3.98 2.17 19.30
N TYR A 135 -5.20 2.22 19.85
CA TYR A 135 -5.54 1.56 21.12
C TYR A 135 -5.27 0.05 21.10
N VAL A 136 -5.73 -0.66 20.06
CA VAL A 136 -5.51 -2.12 19.94
C VAL A 136 -4.01 -2.44 19.83
N ALA A 137 -3.26 -1.68 19.04
CA ALA A 137 -1.81 -1.83 18.93
C ALA A 137 -1.14 -1.62 20.29
N THR A 138 -1.53 -0.59 21.04
CA THR A 138 -1.01 -0.35 22.40
C THR A 138 -1.33 -1.50 23.34
N VAL A 139 -2.56 -2.05 23.30
CA VAL A 139 -2.94 -3.20 24.13
C VAL A 139 -2.11 -4.44 23.76
N VAL A 140 -1.93 -4.73 22.47
CA VAL A 140 -1.09 -5.84 22.01
C VAL A 140 0.35 -5.65 22.48
N LEU A 141 0.89 -4.43 22.37
CA LEU A 141 2.24 -4.10 22.80
C LEU A 141 2.39 -4.28 24.31
N VAL A 142 1.43 -3.80 25.11
CA VAL A 142 1.38 -4.02 26.56
C VAL A 142 1.26 -5.50 26.90
N LEU A 143 0.45 -6.28 26.18
CA LEU A 143 0.36 -7.73 26.41
C LEU A 143 1.69 -8.43 26.12
N LEU A 144 2.37 -8.04 25.05
CA LEU A 144 3.68 -8.57 24.66
C LEU A 144 4.81 -8.20 25.63
N THR A 145 4.68 -7.09 26.37
CA THR A 145 5.71 -6.63 27.31
C THR A 145 5.41 -6.91 28.78
N SER A 146 4.14 -7.00 29.18
CA SER A 146 3.75 -6.91 30.59
C SER A 146 3.20 -8.21 31.18
N VAL A 147 2.79 -9.19 30.35
CA VAL A 147 2.26 -10.47 30.82
C VAL A 147 3.40 -11.39 31.31
N PRO A 148 3.22 -12.16 32.40
CA PRO A 148 4.21 -13.14 32.84
C PRO A 148 4.41 -14.21 31.75
N GLY A 149 5.63 -14.39 31.26
CA GLY A 149 5.95 -15.30 30.15
C GLY A 149 5.84 -14.69 28.75
N ALA A 150 5.59 -13.37 28.63
CA ALA A 150 5.54 -12.70 27.33
C ALA A 150 6.94 -12.59 26.68
N PRO A 151 7.05 -12.73 25.35
CA PRO A 151 8.33 -12.86 24.65
C PRO A 151 9.20 -11.60 24.72
N LEU A 152 8.61 -10.41 24.95
CA LEU A 152 9.32 -9.13 24.96
C LEU A 152 9.45 -8.50 26.35
N ARG A 153 9.12 -9.23 27.42
CA ARG A 153 9.14 -8.71 28.79
C ARG A 153 10.51 -8.15 29.24
N GLY A 154 11.61 -8.70 28.71
CA GLY A 154 12.97 -8.27 29.05
C GLY A 154 13.45 -7.00 28.32
N VAL A 155 12.81 -6.64 27.21
CA VAL A 155 13.30 -5.56 26.32
C VAL A 155 13.25 -4.18 26.97
N PRO A 156 12.16 -3.77 27.66
CA PRO A 156 12.09 -2.45 28.29
C PRO A 156 13.09 -2.31 29.44
N GLY A 157 13.30 -3.37 30.23
CA GLY A 157 14.27 -3.38 31.33
C GLY A 157 15.71 -3.28 30.84
N ALA A 158 16.05 -3.99 29.77
CA ALA A 158 17.37 -3.92 29.15
C ALA A 158 17.64 -2.53 28.54
N ALA A 159 16.67 -1.95 27.83
CA ALA A 159 16.79 -0.59 27.29
C ALA A 159 16.93 0.48 28.38
N LEU A 160 16.20 0.33 29.49
CA LEU A 160 16.23 1.28 30.61
C LEU A 160 17.51 1.12 31.46
N GLN A 161 18.04 -0.10 31.60
CA GLN A 161 19.37 -0.34 32.18
C GLN A 161 20.47 0.28 31.31
N LEU A 162 20.36 0.19 29.98
CA LEU A 162 21.32 0.82 29.06
C LEU A 162 21.34 2.35 29.20
N MET A 163 20.17 2.96 29.44
CA MET A 163 20.06 4.41 29.63
C MET A 163 20.47 4.88 31.04
N THR A 164 20.14 4.11 32.08
CA THR A 164 20.43 4.49 33.48
C THR A 164 21.85 4.16 33.93
N ALA A 165 22.49 3.14 33.35
CA ALA A 165 23.91 2.85 33.57
C ALA A 165 24.79 4.07 33.22
N GLY A 166 24.35 4.91 32.29
CA GLY A 166 25.15 6.01 31.76
C GLY A 166 26.45 5.51 31.11
N PRO A 167 27.19 6.36 30.41
CA PRO A 167 28.47 5.98 29.81
C PRO A 167 29.54 5.55 30.85
N ALA A 168 29.31 5.79 32.15
CA ALA A 168 30.26 5.56 33.23
C ALA A 168 30.17 4.17 33.89
N ALA A 169 29.05 3.45 33.80
CA ALA A 169 28.93 2.09 34.35
C ALA A 169 29.28 0.98 33.36
N LEU A 170 29.77 1.33 32.17
CA LEU A 170 30.35 0.37 31.24
C LEU A 170 31.70 -0.12 31.82
N PRO A 171 31.85 -1.39 32.23
CA PRO A 171 33.16 -1.93 32.54
C PRO A 171 34.04 -1.71 31.31
N GLY A 172 35.17 -1.02 31.48
CA GLY A 172 35.95 -0.40 30.40
C GLY A 172 35.91 -1.23 29.12
N THR A 173 35.45 -0.61 28.03
CA THR A 173 35.14 -1.12 26.66
C THR A 173 35.19 -2.64 26.41
N ALA A 174 36.28 -3.32 26.74
CA ALA A 174 36.47 -4.77 26.65
C ALA A 174 35.65 -5.64 27.64
N GLY A 175 35.18 -5.08 28.76
CA GLY A 175 34.31 -5.79 29.72
C GLY A 175 32.84 -5.71 29.33
N ALA A 176 32.41 -4.53 28.90
CA ALA A 176 31.05 -4.27 28.44
C ALA A 176 30.73 -5.05 27.16
N SER A 177 31.69 -5.15 26.23
CA SER A 177 31.52 -5.96 25.02
C SER A 177 31.31 -7.43 25.36
N ARG A 178 32.15 -8.03 26.22
CA ARG A 178 32.05 -9.46 26.57
C ARG A 178 30.75 -9.84 27.29
N TRP A 179 30.24 -8.96 28.16
CA TRP A 179 28.96 -9.19 28.83
C TRP A 179 27.77 -9.03 27.87
N LEU A 180 27.80 -8.02 26.99
CA LEU A 180 26.83 -7.85 25.91
C LEU A 180 26.87 -9.02 24.93
N ASP A 181 28.05 -9.50 24.55
CA ASP A 181 28.25 -10.64 23.65
C ASP A 181 27.72 -11.94 24.27
N ALA A 182 27.86 -12.13 25.59
CA ALA A 182 27.34 -13.32 26.27
C ALA A 182 25.80 -13.32 26.41
N GLN A 183 25.21 -12.17 26.75
CA GLN A 183 23.74 -12.01 26.79
C GLN A 183 23.13 -12.03 25.39
N ALA A 184 23.80 -11.41 24.41
CA ALA A 184 23.43 -11.49 23.00
C ALA A 184 23.52 -12.93 22.50
N ALA A 185 24.58 -13.69 22.79
CA ALA A 185 24.71 -15.08 22.37
C ALA A 185 23.62 -15.99 22.97
N GLN A 186 23.22 -15.77 24.22
CA GLN A 186 22.22 -16.61 24.88
C GLN A 186 20.77 -16.26 24.46
N GLY A 187 20.47 -14.97 24.28
CA GLY A 187 19.21 -14.51 23.68
C GLY A 187 19.11 -14.82 22.19
N GLN A 188 20.20 -14.64 21.45
CA GLN A 188 20.31 -15.02 20.04
C GLN A 188 20.20 -16.53 19.88
N ALA A 189 20.72 -17.41 20.74
CA ALA A 189 20.60 -18.85 20.46
C ALA A 189 19.14 -19.35 20.39
N VAL A 190 18.26 -18.86 21.28
CA VAL A 190 16.84 -19.26 21.31
C VAL A 190 16.02 -18.51 20.27
N VAL A 191 16.30 -17.21 20.10
CA VAL A 191 15.61 -16.35 19.14
C VAL A 191 16.09 -16.68 17.72
N ALA A 192 17.40 -16.72 17.46
CA ALA A 192 17.99 -17.10 16.17
C ALA A 192 17.55 -18.50 15.73
N GLY A 193 17.46 -19.53 16.59
CA GLY A 193 16.92 -20.82 16.12
C GLY A 193 15.52 -20.73 15.51
N GLN A 194 14.64 -19.89 16.08
CA GLN A 194 13.30 -19.64 15.54
C GLN A 194 13.29 -18.66 14.36
N TRP A 195 14.15 -17.63 14.40
CA TRP A 195 14.27 -16.62 13.34
C TRP A 195 15.06 -17.09 12.12
N ASP A 196 15.98 -18.03 12.26
CA ASP A 196 16.73 -18.66 11.19
C ASP A 196 15.79 -19.50 10.33
N GLY A 197 14.82 -20.18 10.96
CA GLY A 197 13.75 -20.86 10.23
C GLY A 197 12.85 -19.89 9.45
N VAL A 198 12.47 -18.76 10.07
CA VAL A 198 11.68 -17.71 9.40
C VAL A 198 12.49 -17.00 8.30
N ALA A 199 13.76 -16.70 8.54
CA ALA A 199 14.66 -16.06 7.59
C ALA A 199 14.96 -16.98 6.42
N ALA A 200 15.20 -18.28 6.67
CA ALA A 200 15.36 -19.29 5.63
C ALA A 200 14.08 -19.46 4.80
N ASP A 201 12.90 -19.47 5.43
CA ASP A 201 11.61 -19.50 4.70
C ASP A 201 11.42 -18.25 3.84
N LEU A 202 11.65 -17.05 4.39
CA LEU A 202 11.56 -15.79 3.64
C LEU A 202 12.57 -15.73 2.50
N GLN A 203 13.81 -16.19 2.72
CA GLN A 203 14.84 -16.26 1.69
C GLN A 203 14.46 -17.26 0.60
N ALA A 204 13.93 -18.43 0.96
CA ALA A 204 13.45 -19.44 0.02
C ALA A 204 12.28 -18.89 -0.82
N ARG A 205 11.30 -18.20 -0.22
CA ARG A 205 10.22 -17.49 -0.94
C ARG A 205 10.77 -16.40 -1.86
N GLY A 206 11.78 -15.67 -1.40
CA GLY A 206 12.53 -14.70 -2.20
C GLY A 206 13.15 -15.32 -3.44
N ALA A 207 13.86 -16.43 -3.28
CA ALA A 207 14.47 -17.16 -4.39
C ALA A 207 13.42 -17.70 -5.37
N ARG A 208 12.34 -18.33 -4.87
CA ARG A 208 11.25 -18.85 -5.71
C ARG A 208 10.54 -17.77 -6.54
N SER A 209 10.35 -16.59 -5.96
CA SER A 209 9.69 -15.47 -6.66
C SER A 209 10.65 -14.64 -7.52
N ALA A 210 11.96 -14.88 -7.50
CA ALA A 210 12.94 -14.08 -8.24
C ALA A 210 12.69 -14.06 -9.76
N PRO A 211 12.45 -15.18 -10.45
CA PRO A 211 12.21 -15.17 -11.89
C PRO A 211 10.94 -14.40 -12.28
N ALA A 212 9.90 -14.48 -11.44
CA ALA A 212 8.67 -13.73 -11.67
C ALA A 212 8.89 -12.22 -11.45
N ARG A 213 9.70 -11.83 -10.46
CA ARG A 213 10.08 -10.43 -10.25
C ARG A 213 10.91 -9.85 -11.40
N GLU A 214 11.79 -10.64 -11.98
CA GLU A 214 12.52 -10.26 -13.21
C GLU A 214 11.56 -10.06 -14.39
N GLN A 215 10.56 -10.94 -14.56
CA GLN A 215 9.53 -10.78 -15.59
C GLN A 215 8.68 -9.52 -15.37
N ILE A 216 8.30 -9.20 -14.13
CA ILE A 216 7.60 -7.95 -13.80
C ILE A 216 8.44 -6.75 -14.24
N ALA A 217 9.72 -6.74 -13.88
CA ALA A 217 10.63 -5.64 -14.24
C ALA A 217 10.78 -5.50 -15.77
N ALA A 218 10.90 -6.62 -16.48
CA ALA A 218 11.00 -6.64 -17.94
C ALA A 218 9.74 -6.11 -18.62
N HIS A 219 8.55 -6.59 -18.22
CA HIS A 219 7.26 -6.14 -18.76
C HIS A 219 6.97 -4.69 -18.39
N ALA A 220 7.27 -4.25 -17.16
CA ALA A 220 7.10 -2.86 -16.77
C ALA A 220 8.02 -1.93 -17.58
N ALA A 221 9.28 -2.33 -17.80
CA ALA A 221 10.21 -1.57 -18.63
C ALA A 221 9.78 -1.53 -20.11
N ALA A 222 9.22 -2.62 -20.64
CA ALA A 222 8.68 -2.68 -22.00
C ALA A 222 7.42 -1.81 -22.15
N ALA A 223 6.48 -1.90 -21.19
CA ALA A 223 5.29 -1.06 -21.14
C ALA A 223 5.65 0.42 -21.12
N TRP A 224 6.67 0.78 -20.33
CA TRP A 224 7.16 2.15 -20.25
C TRP A 224 7.75 2.64 -21.58
N ARG A 225 8.62 1.85 -22.22
CA ARG A 225 9.16 2.19 -23.56
C ARG A 225 8.05 2.36 -24.61
N ASN A 226 7.06 1.47 -24.62
CA ASN A 226 5.93 1.56 -25.54
C ASN A 226 5.06 2.79 -25.28
N LEU A 227 4.94 3.21 -24.02
CA LEU A 227 4.24 4.44 -23.64
C LEU A 227 4.99 5.69 -24.15
N GLU A 228 6.32 5.72 -24.01
CA GLU A 228 7.18 6.78 -24.54
C GLU A 228 7.06 6.89 -26.07
N ASP A 229 7.00 5.76 -26.77
CA ASP A 229 6.79 5.67 -28.22
C ASP A 229 5.32 5.90 -28.65
N ARG A 230 4.43 6.23 -27.71
CA ARG A 230 2.97 6.44 -27.92
C ARG A 230 2.24 5.23 -28.52
N ARG A 231 2.77 4.03 -28.34
CA ARG A 231 2.16 2.76 -28.75
C ARG A 231 1.26 2.22 -27.63
N LEU A 232 0.13 2.89 -27.43
CA LEU A 232 -0.75 2.65 -26.29
C LEU A 232 -1.26 1.20 -26.18
N SER A 233 -1.53 0.53 -27.31
CA SER A 233 -1.96 -0.87 -27.33
C SER A 233 -0.86 -1.82 -26.84
N GLU A 234 0.37 -1.65 -27.32
CA GLU A 234 1.53 -2.46 -26.92
C GLU A 234 1.90 -2.18 -25.46
N ALA A 235 1.83 -0.92 -25.01
CA ALA A 235 2.02 -0.55 -23.61
C ALA A 235 0.97 -1.22 -22.69
N GLY A 236 -0.29 -1.28 -23.14
CA GLY A 236 -1.35 -1.97 -22.41
C GLY A 236 -1.12 -3.47 -22.26
N MET A 237 -0.68 -4.13 -23.34
CA MET A 237 -0.38 -5.57 -23.33
C MET A 237 0.80 -5.90 -22.41
N GLU A 238 1.87 -5.11 -22.45
CA GLU A 238 3.02 -5.26 -21.54
C GLU A 238 2.62 -4.95 -20.09
N GLY A 239 1.76 -3.97 -19.85
CA GLY A 239 1.19 -3.68 -18.54
C GLY A 239 0.39 -4.87 -17.97
N LEU A 240 -0.43 -5.51 -18.81
CA LEU A 240 -1.14 -6.75 -18.44
C LEU A 240 -0.16 -7.90 -18.17
N GLY A 241 0.93 -8.01 -18.94
CA GLY A 241 2.02 -8.97 -18.71
C GLY A 241 2.69 -8.77 -17.34
N ALA A 242 2.97 -7.53 -16.94
CA ALA A 242 3.51 -7.20 -15.63
C ALA A 242 2.55 -7.57 -14.49
N LEU A 243 1.24 -7.34 -14.67
CA LEU A 243 0.21 -7.74 -13.70
C LEU A 243 0.10 -9.26 -13.56
N ASP A 244 0.12 -9.99 -14.67
CA ASP A 244 0.10 -11.46 -14.64
C ASP A 244 1.35 -12.04 -13.99
N ALA A 245 2.53 -11.51 -14.31
CA ALA A 245 3.79 -11.88 -13.66
C ALA A 245 3.77 -11.54 -12.15
N SER A 246 3.15 -10.42 -11.76
CA SER A 246 2.95 -10.05 -10.36
C SER A 246 2.05 -11.03 -9.62
N ARG A 247 0.95 -11.47 -10.27
CA ARG A 247 0.06 -12.48 -9.73
C ARG A 247 0.77 -13.82 -9.55
N ARG A 248 1.58 -14.24 -10.54
CA ARG A 248 2.41 -15.46 -10.46
C ARG A 248 3.45 -15.36 -9.35
N ALA A 249 4.15 -14.23 -9.22
CA ALA A 249 5.10 -13.98 -8.12
C ALA A 249 4.42 -14.10 -6.76
N TRP A 250 3.22 -13.53 -6.62
CA TRP A 250 2.41 -13.61 -5.40
C TRP A 250 2.00 -15.05 -5.08
N THR A 251 1.52 -15.81 -6.08
CA THR A 251 1.17 -17.22 -5.90
C THR A 251 2.38 -18.05 -5.47
N LEU A 252 3.54 -17.89 -6.11
CA LEU A 252 4.78 -18.60 -5.75
C LEU A 252 5.33 -18.20 -4.36
N TRP A 253 5.07 -16.96 -3.93
CA TRP A 253 5.45 -16.48 -2.61
C TRP A 253 4.63 -17.12 -1.49
N TRP A 254 3.34 -17.36 -1.73
CA TRP A 254 2.40 -17.82 -0.70
C TRP A 254 2.09 -19.33 -0.72
N ASN A 255 2.14 -19.99 -1.88
CA ASN A 255 1.84 -21.41 -1.99
C ASN A 255 3.10 -22.27 -1.84
N ASP A 256 3.32 -22.71 -0.60
CA ASP A 256 4.44 -23.58 -0.22
C ASP A 256 4.20 -25.07 -0.54
N LYS A 257 2.94 -25.47 -0.79
CA LYS A 257 2.48 -26.83 -0.52
C LYS A 257 2.45 -27.85 -1.65
N GLU A 258 2.71 -27.50 -2.90
CA GLU A 258 2.36 -28.42 -4.02
C GLU A 258 3.52 -29.24 -4.60
N GLN A 259 4.78 -29.03 -4.17
CA GLN A 259 5.91 -29.73 -4.81
C GLN A 259 6.64 -30.78 -3.95
N THR A 260 6.35 -30.90 -2.64
CA THR A 260 7.11 -31.82 -1.76
C THR A 260 6.42 -33.15 -1.45
N THR A 261 5.29 -33.50 -2.06
CA THR A 261 4.57 -34.76 -1.79
C THR A 261 4.58 -35.75 -2.98
N GLY A 262 5.66 -35.73 -3.77
CA GLY A 262 5.81 -36.57 -4.97
C GLY A 262 6.90 -37.64 -4.90
N GLU A 263 7.30 -38.09 -3.71
CA GLU A 263 8.20 -39.24 -3.50
C GLU A 263 7.53 -40.30 -2.60
#